data_AF-A0A3C1T6N5-F1
#
_entry.id   AF-A0A3C1T6N5-F1
#
_cell.length_a   1.000
_cell.length_b   1.000
_cell.length_c   1.000
_cell.angle_alpha   90.00
_cell.angle_beta   90.00
_cell.angle_gamma   90.00
#
_symmetry.space_group_name_H-M   'P 1'
#
loop_
_entity.id
_entity.type
_entity.pdbx_description
1 polymer ?
#
loop_
_entity_poly.entity_id
_entity_poly.type
_entity_poly.pdbx_seq_one_letter_code
_entity_poly.pdbx_strand_id
1 'polypeptide(L)'
;MAAASVPVVSYYSNRKKEYHPLVMPEELGNFCDEKVIREIGGQYRKLAPQENDKAKLEQMLLAGDGNKPVVKDDKEAVALLMEKKTLDDFNQFRIHVLSGWVISVTEARQCALFSLT
;
A
#
# COMPACT_ATOMS: atom_id res chain seq x y z
N MET A 1 23.87 20.66 29.98
CA MET A 1 22.40 20.51 29.98
C MET A 1 22.03 19.51 28.89
N ALA A 2 21.68 18.28 29.26
CA ALA A 2 21.19 17.29 28.32
C ALA A 2 19.68 17.52 28.14
N ALA A 3 19.26 17.97 26.97
CA ALA A 3 17.86 18.19 26.64
C ALA A 3 17.19 16.83 26.39
N ALA A 4 16.26 16.44 27.26
CA ALA A 4 15.43 15.26 27.08
C ALA A 4 14.45 15.49 25.90
N SER A 5 14.75 14.92 24.73
CA SER A 5 13.86 14.96 23.55
C SER A 5 13.00 13.69 23.40
N VAL A 6 13.07 12.76 24.35
CA VAL A 6 12.45 11.43 24.25
C VAL A 6 10.90 11.39 24.40
N PRO A 7 10.19 12.28 25.14
CA PRO A 7 8.77 12.06 25.39
C PRO A 7 7.87 12.33 24.18
N VAL A 8 8.35 13.08 23.17
CA VAL A 8 7.54 13.37 21.97
C VAL A 8 7.49 12.16 21.03
N VAL A 9 8.59 11.41 20.90
CA VAL A 9 8.67 10.23 20.03
C VAL A 9 7.76 9.10 20.55
N SER A 10 7.74 8.87 21.87
CA SER A 10 6.89 7.83 22.47
C SER A 10 5.40 8.19 22.47
N TYR A 11 5.05 9.48 22.52
CA TYR A 11 3.67 9.92 22.41
C TYR A 11 3.11 9.74 20.98
N TYR A 12 3.93 9.97 19.95
CA TYR A 12 3.53 9.75 18.56
C TYR A 12 3.53 8.27 18.14
N SER A 13 4.40 7.42 18.70
CA SER A 13 4.45 5.99 18.33
C SER A 13 3.19 5.22 18.72
N ASN A 14 2.47 5.66 19.75
CA ASN A 14 1.29 4.96 20.30
C ASN A 14 -0.03 5.18 19.53
N ARG A 15 -0.01 5.77 18.32
CA ARG A 15 -1.21 5.99 17.49
C ARG A 15 -1.08 5.52 16.04
N LYS A 16 -0.15 4.64 15.69
CA LYS A 16 -0.19 4.02 14.36
C LYS A 16 -1.45 3.15 14.26
N LYS A 17 -2.42 3.61 13.47
CA LYS A 17 -3.59 2.80 13.11
C LYS A 17 -3.07 1.57 12.38
N GLU A 18 -3.49 0.40 12.84
CA GLU A 18 -3.16 -0.85 12.17
C GLU A 18 -4.07 -0.99 10.95
N TYR A 19 -3.45 -0.94 9.77
CA TYR A 19 -4.16 -1.13 8.51
C TYR A 19 -3.98 -2.56 8.01
N HIS A 20 -4.99 -3.03 7.26
CA HIS A 20 -4.86 -4.30 6.57
C HIS A 20 -3.76 -4.20 5.49
N PRO A 21 -2.82 -5.15 5.38
CA PRO A 21 -1.73 -5.09 4.39
C PRO A 21 -2.23 -5.01 2.94
N LEU A 22 -3.45 -5.49 2.67
CA LEU A 22 -4.09 -5.36 1.36
C LEU A 22 -4.35 -3.91 0.92
N VAL A 23 -4.57 -2.98 1.85
CA VAL A 23 -4.98 -1.60 1.52
C VAL A 23 -3.91 -0.57 1.82
N MET A 24 -3.02 -0.83 2.79
CA MET A 24 -1.95 0.09 3.15
C MET A 24 -0.61 -0.45 2.65
N PRO A 25 0.06 0.23 1.70
CA PRO A 25 1.43 -0.10 1.36
C PRO A 25 2.34 0.18 2.57
N GLU A 26 3.04 -0.83 3.05
CA GLU A 26 3.80 -0.74 4.31
C GLU A 26 4.92 0.31 4.24
N GLU A 27 5.77 0.21 3.21
CA GLU A 27 6.90 1.13 3.01
C GLU A 27 6.43 2.55 2.70
N LEU A 28 5.56 2.71 1.70
CA LEU A 28 5.03 4.03 1.36
C LEU A 28 4.26 4.66 2.52
N GLY A 29 3.52 3.87 3.30
CA GLY A 29 2.79 4.32 4.50
C GLY A 29 3.69 4.78 5.65
N ASN A 30 4.99 4.48 5.63
CA ASN A 30 5.95 5.07 6.57
C ASN A 30 6.31 6.51 6.23
N PHE A 31 6.16 6.93 4.97
CA PHE A 31 6.49 8.27 4.49
C PHE A 31 5.25 9.14 4.21
N CYS A 32 4.15 8.52 3.80
CA CYS A 32 2.93 9.18 3.38
C CYS A 32 1.83 9.06 4.44
N ASP A 33 1.11 10.16 4.69
CA ASP A 33 -0.11 10.11 5.48
C ASP A 33 -1.31 9.57 4.66
N GLU A 34 -2.42 9.27 5.34
CA GLU A 34 -3.63 8.74 4.69
C GLU A 34 -4.16 9.65 3.56
N LYS A 35 -3.97 10.96 3.67
CA LYS A 35 -4.44 11.92 2.66
C LYS A 35 -3.63 11.74 1.38
N VAL A 36 -2.31 11.63 1.50
CA VAL A 36 -1.41 11.37 0.37
C VAL A 36 -1.70 10.00 -0.25
N ILE A 37 -1.88 8.95 0.56
CA ILE A 37 -2.23 7.61 0.06
C ILE A 37 -3.56 7.65 -0.74
N ARG A 38 -4.59 8.34 -0.24
CA ARG A 38 -5.87 8.52 -0.96
C ARG A 38 -5.70 9.30 -2.26
N GLU A 39 -4.85 10.32 -2.26
CA GLU A 39 -4.57 11.13 -3.45
C GLU A 39 -3.91 10.29 -4.55
N ILE A 40 -2.85 9.55 -4.19
CA ILE A 40 -2.15 8.62 -5.08
C ILE A 40 -3.16 7.62 -5.67
N GLY A 41 -4.00 7.03 -4.83
CA GLY A 41 -5.05 6.11 -5.28
C GLY A 41 -6.06 6.75 -6.23
N GLY A 42 -6.44 8.00 -5.96
CA GLY A 42 -7.27 8.80 -6.87
C GLY A 42 -6.62 9.04 -8.23
N GLN A 43 -5.32 9.32 -8.28
CA GLN A 43 -4.58 9.48 -9.53
C GLN A 43 -4.46 8.16 -10.29
N TYR A 44 -4.13 7.07 -9.60
CA TYR A 44 -4.03 5.75 -10.23
C TYR A 44 -5.34 5.31 -10.88
N ARG A 45 -6.48 5.46 -10.20
CA ARG A 45 -7.81 5.10 -10.75
C ARG A 45 -8.17 5.87 -12.03
N LYS A 46 -7.68 7.10 -12.18
CA LYS A 46 -7.84 7.88 -13.42
C LYS A 46 -6.93 7.39 -14.54
N LEU A 47 -5.72 6.94 -14.20
CA LEU A 47 -4.73 6.42 -15.14
C LEU A 47 -5.05 4.99 -15.61
N ALA A 48 -5.66 4.18 -14.76
CA ALA A 48 -6.09 2.82 -15.05
C ALA A 48 -7.61 2.65 -14.83
N PRO A 49 -8.48 3.25 -15.67
CA PRO A 49 -9.94 3.16 -15.51
C PRO A 49 -10.45 1.71 -15.52
N GLN A 50 -9.77 0.81 -16.23
CA GLN A 50 -10.09 -0.60 -16.28
C GLN A 50 -9.89 -1.31 -14.93
N GLU A 51 -9.10 -0.75 -14.02
CA GLU A 51 -8.84 -1.28 -12.67
C GLU A 51 -9.63 -0.51 -11.59
N ASN A 52 -10.48 0.44 -11.96
CA ASN A 52 -11.25 1.28 -11.04
C ASN A 52 -12.50 0.56 -10.47
N ASP A 53 -12.32 -0.67 -9.98
CA ASP A 53 -13.35 -1.43 -9.28
C ASP A 53 -12.75 -2.10 -8.04
N LYS A 54 -13.47 -2.03 -6.92
CA LYS A 54 -12.98 -2.51 -5.62
C LYS A 54 -12.73 -4.02 -5.65
N ALA A 55 -13.69 -4.81 -6.14
CA ALA A 55 -13.57 -6.27 -6.15
C ALA A 55 -12.46 -6.72 -7.08
N LYS A 56 -12.31 -6.05 -8.23
CA LYS A 56 -11.22 -6.29 -9.17
C LYS A 56 -9.86 -5.98 -8.57
N LEU A 57 -9.69 -4.86 -7.87
CA LEU A 57 -8.43 -4.52 -7.19
C LEU A 57 -8.07 -5.56 -6.12
N GLU A 58 -9.04 -5.96 -5.29
CA GLU A 58 -8.85 -7.00 -4.28
C GLU A 58 -8.42 -8.32 -4.94
N GLN A 59 -9.07 -8.72 -6.03
CA GLN A 59 -8.71 -9.92 -6.79
C GLN A 59 -7.29 -9.83 -7.37
N MET A 60 -6.91 -8.70 -7.96
CA MET A 60 -5.59 -8.51 -8.58
C MET A 60 -4.45 -8.49 -7.55
N LEU A 61 -4.72 -7.95 -6.36
CA LEU A 61 -3.77 -7.94 -5.25
C LEU A 61 -3.64 -9.34 -4.62
N LEU A 62 -4.74 -10.05 -4.40
CA LEU A 62 -4.74 -11.39 -3.79
C LEU A 62 -4.37 -12.52 -4.75
N ALA A 63 -4.27 -12.25 -6.05
CA ALA A 63 -3.77 -13.19 -7.05
C ALA A 63 -2.28 -13.50 -6.81
N GLY A 64 -2.00 -14.72 -6.34
CA GLY A 64 -0.65 -15.27 -6.21
C GLY A 64 -0.15 -15.98 -7.47
N ASP A 65 1.14 -16.33 -7.49
CA ASP A 65 1.88 -16.83 -8.68
C ASP A 65 1.53 -18.24 -9.16
N GLY A 66 0.39 -18.80 -8.75
CA GLY A 66 0.02 -20.19 -9.03
C GLY A 66 -1.48 -20.46 -9.03
N ASN A 67 -2.29 -19.44 -9.33
CA ASN A 67 -3.77 -19.54 -9.38
C ASN A 67 -4.48 -19.86 -8.06
N LYS A 68 -3.75 -19.92 -6.93
CA LYS A 68 -4.38 -19.98 -5.61
C LYS A 68 -4.41 -18.57 -5.02
N PRO A 69 -5.59 -17.94 -4.91
CA PRO A 69 -5.71 -16.65 -4.24
C PRO A 69 -5.36 -16.81 -2.76
N VAL A 70 -4.66 -15.83 -2.20
CA VAL A 70 -4.41 -15.76 -0.76
C VAL A 70 -5.71 -15.38 -0.05
N VAL A 71 -5.99 -16.03 1.08
CA VAL A 71 -7.16 -15.72 1.90
C VAL A 71 -6.96 -14.35 2.52
N LYS A 72 -7.89 -13.42 2.24
CA LYS A 72 -7.81 -12.02 2.69
C LYS A 72 -7.59 -11.89 4.19
N ASP A 73 -8.24 -12.74 5.00
CA ASP A 73 -8.18 -12.67 6.46
C ASP A 73 -6.84 -13.13 7.06
N ASP A 74 -6.00 -13.81 6.27
CA ASP A 74 -4.63 -14.17 6.66
C ASP A 74 -3.70 -12.99 6.40
N LYS A 75 -3.69 -12.05 7.36
CA LYS A 75 -2.89 -10.81 7.27
C LYS A 75 -1.41 -11.08 7.02
N GLU A 76 -0.84 -12.13 7.60
CA GLU A 76 0.57 -12.49 7.45
C GLU A 76 0.87 -12.97 6.03
N ALA A 77 0.04 -13.89 5.51
CA ALA A 77 0.17 -14.33 4.12
C ALA A 77 -0.05 -13.19 3.12
N VAL A 78 -1.00 -12.28 3.40
CA VAL A 78 -1.22 -11.10 2.57
C VAL A 78 -0.01 -10.16 2.62
N ALA A 79 0.58 -9.89 3.80
CA ALA A 79 1.76 -9.05 3.92
C ALA A 79 2.94 -9.61 3.11
N LEU A 80 3.25 -10.90 3.27
CA LEU A 80 4.30 -11.58 2.51
C LEU A 80 4.05 -11.54 1.00
N LEU A 81 2.80 -11.68 0.57
CA LEU A 81 2.43 -11.55 -0.83
C LEU A 81 2.63 -10.12 -1.35
N MET A 82 2.24 -9.10 -0.59
CA MET A 82 2.39 -7.69 -0.99
C MET A 82 3.86 -7.30 -1.08
N GLU A 83 4.68 -7.71 -0.12
CA GLU A 83 6.13 -7.50 -0.13
C GLU A 83 6.74 -8.13 -1.39
N LYS A 84 6.44 -9.41 -1.65
CA LYS A 84 6.94 -10.12 -2.83
C LYS A 84 6.55 -9.40 -4.13
N LYS A 85 5.27 -9.08 -4.31
CA LYS A 85 4.77 -8.43 -5.54
C LYS A 85 5.37 -7.04 -5.73
N THR A 86 5.56 -6.28 -4.65
CA THR A 86 6.20 -4.97 -4.67
C THR A 86 7.65 -5.09 -5.14
N LEU A 87 8.41 -6.03 -4.57
CA LEU A 87 9.79 -6.29 -5.00
C LEU A 87 9.85 -6.75 -6.47
N ASP A 88 8.96 -7.65 -6.88
CA ASP A 88 8.88 -8.12 -8.26
C ASP A 88 8.53 -7.00 -9.25
N ASP A 89 7.67 -6.08 -8.84
CA ASP A 89 7.31 -4.90 -9.64
C ASP A 89 8.51 -3.97 -9.82
N PHE A 90 9.25 -3.67 -8.76
CA PHE A 90 10.48 -2.87 -8.87
C PHE A 90 11.55 -3.56 -9.72
N ASN A 91 11.77 -4.86 -9.53
CA ASN A 91 12.74 -5.65 -10.30
C ASN A 91 12.40 -5.70 -11.80
N GLN A 92 11.12 -5.61 -12.15
CA GLN A 92 10.64 -5.66 -13.53
C GLN A 92 10.27 -4.28 -14.08
N PHE A 93 10.67 -3.19 -13.39
CA PHE A 93 10.35 -1.80 -13.76
C PHE A 93 8.85 -1.52 -13.96
N ARG A 94 7.98 -2.28 -13.31
CA ARG A 94 6.54 -2.01 -13.23
C ARG A 94 6.28 -0.97 -12.15
N ILE A 95 6.59 0.27 -12.48
CA ILE A 95 6.50 1.41 -11.58
C ILE A 95 5.64 2.52 -12.17
N HIS A 96 5.09 3.36 -11.30
CA HIS A 96 4.41 4.60 -11.65
C HIS A 96 5.02 5.77 -10.88
N VAL A 97 4.95 6.96 -11.49
CA VAL A 97 5.25 8.23 -10.82
C VAL A 97 3.92 8.93 -10.54
N LEU A 98 3.44 8.91 -9.30
CA LEU A 98 2.16 9.47 -8.88
C LEU A 98 2.35 10.38 -7.66
N SER A 99 1.79 11.59 -7.71
CA SER A 99 2.00 12.62 -6.68
C SER A 99 3.48 12.83 -6.27
N GLY A 100 4.42 12.68 -7.23
CA GLY A 100 5.85 12.83 -6.98
C GLY A 100 6.57 11.61 -6.38
N TRP A 101 5.85 10.50 -6.15
CA TRP A 101 6.39 9.26 -5.63
C TRP A 101 6.62 8.25 -6.74
N VAL A 102 7.79 7.60 -6.71
CA VAL A 102 8.07 6.41 -7.53
C VAL A 102 7.60 5.20 -6.74
N ILE A 103 6.54 4.56 -7.21
CA ILE A 103 5.91 3.43 -6.52
C ILE A 103 5.70 2.25 -7.47
N SER A 104 5.65 1.05 -6.94
CA SER A 104 5.28 -0.15 -7.69
C SER A 104 3.82 -0.10 -8.16
N VAL A 105 3.49 -0.90 -9.19
CA VAL A 105 2.09 -1.13 -9.60
C VAL A 105 1.26 -1.70 -8.44
N THR A 106 1.84 -2.58 -7.62
CA THR A 106 1.19 -3.15 -6.43
C THR A 106 0.84 -2.09 -5.41
N GLU A 107 1.78 -1.20 -5.05
CA GLU A 107 1.52 -0.08 -4.14
C GLU A 107 0.46 0.88 -4.70
N ALA A 108 0.50 1.16 -6.01
CA ALA A 108 -0.49 2.00 -6.67
C ALA A 108 -1.91 1.40 -6.57
N ARG A 109 -2.03 0.07 -6.70
CA ARG A 109 -3.30 -0.67 -6.50
C ARG A 109 -3.75 -0.68 -5.04
N GLN A 110 -2.83 -0.84 -4.09
CA GLN A 110 -3.15 -0.70 -2.65
C GLN A 110 -3.70 0.70 -2.36
N CYS A 111 -3.03 1.75 -2.85
CA CYS A 111 -3.51 3.14 -2.72
C CYS A 111 -4.88 3.33 -3.37
N ALA A 112 -5.09 2.77 -4.56
CA ALA A 112 -6.37 2.83 -5.27
C ALA A 112 -7.49 2.16 -4.46
N LEU A 113 -7.23 0.98 -3.90
CA LEU A 113 -8.15 0.27 -3.03
C LEU A 113 -8.44 1.07 -1.76
N PHE A 114 -7.42 1.65 -1.12
CA PHE A 114 -7.56 2.55 0.05
C PHE A 114 -8.44 3.77 -0.26
N SER A 115 -8.35 4.31 -1.47
CA SER A 115 -9.18 5.46 -1.90
C SER A 115 -10.64 5.10 -2.21
N LEU A 116 -10.98 3.81 -2.23
CA LEU A 116 -12.34 3.26 -2.37
C LEU A 116 -12.94 2.76 -1.04
N THR A 117 -12.15 2.75 0.04
CA THR A 117 -12.58 2.39 1.41
C THR A 117 -12.81 3.62 2.27
#